data_AF-A0A7V6RP14-F1
#
_entry.id   AF-A0A7V6RP14-F1
#
_cell.length_a   1.000
_cell.length_b   1.000
_cell.length_c   1.000
_cell.angle_alpha   90.00
_cell.angle_beta   90.00
_cell.angle_gamma   90.00
#
_symmetry.space_group_name_H-M   'P 1'
#
loop_
_entity.id
_entity.type
_entity.pdbx_description
1 polymer ?
#
loop_
_entity_poly.entity_id
_entity_poly.type
_entity_poly.pdbx_seq_one_letter_code
_entity_poly.pdbx_strand_id
1 'polypeptide(L)'
;MSAYLFLAIIFAIIAIIFVLQNTIPVTVCFLHWVSPEISLAVVVLIAVCAGALITFLIDSYRAFKTGQKMKELIAQNKKMQREIQSLKSSKEKSKPEKKPEKEDEKPAFKATGLLKK
;
A
#
# COMPACT_ATOMS: atom_id res chain seq x y z
N MET A 1 15.71 1.70 1.79
CA MET A 1 14.97 2.93 2.16
C MET A 1 15.82 3.93 2.96
N SER A 2 16.82 3.47 3.73
CA SER A 2 17.58 4.34 4.66
C SER A 2 18.78 5.08 4.04
N ALA A 3 19.40 4.54 2.97
CA ALA A 3 20.61 5.13 2.38
C ALA A 3 20.42 6.58 1.88
N TYR A 4 19.24 6.90 1.35
CA TYR A 4 18.91 8.25 0.90
C TYR A 4 18.85 9.27 2.05
N LEU A 5 18.44 8.85 3.25
CA LEU A 5 18.39 9.73 4.42
C LEU A 5 19.80 10.06 4.91
N PHE A 6 20.70 9.06 4.95
CA PHE A 6 22.10 9.31 5.27
C PHE A 6 22.76 10.27 4.27
N LEU A 7 22.51 10.08 2.97
CA LEU A 7 23.01 10.98 1.93
C LEU A 7 22.46 12.41 2.08
N ALA A 8 21.16 12.54 2.37
CA ALA A 8 20.50 13.84 2.56
C ALA A 8 21.05 14.59 3.78
N ILE A 9 21.34 13.89 4.88
CA ILE A 9 21.96 14.50 6.07
C ILE A 9 23.37 15.00 5.75
N ILE A 10 24.19 14.19 5.07
CA ILE A 10 25.54 14.59 4.66
C ILE A 10 25.48 15.84 3.77
N PHE A 11 24.56 15.85 2.80
CA PHE A 11 24.33 17.00 1.93
C PHE A 11 23.89 18.25 2.71
N ALA A 12 22.98 18.10 3.68
CA ALA A 12 22.53 19.21 4.52
C ALA A 12 23.67 19.81 5.36
N ILE A 13 24.56 18.98 5.92
CA ILE A 13 25.73 19.45 6.66
C ILE A 13 26.65 20.27 5.74
N ILE A 14 26.93 19.77 4.53
CA ILE A 14 27.74 20.49 3.54
C ILE A 14 27.10 21.83 3.18
N ALA A 15 25.78 21.87 2.99
CA ALA A 15 25.05 23.09 2.70
C ALA A 15 25.12 24.11 3.86
N ILE A 16 25.02 23.65 5.11
CA ILE A 16 25.16 24.52 6.29
C ILE A 16 26.59 25.09 6.36
N ILE A 17 27.61 24.26 6.15
CA ILE A 17 29.00 24.71 6.14
C ILE A 17 29.22 25.76 5.03
N PHE A 18 28.66 25.52 3.85
CA PHE A 18 28.69 26.47 2.73
C PHE A 18 28.05 27.81 3.10
N VAL A 19 26.88 27.78 3.74
CA VAL A 19 26.17 28.99 4.20
C VAL A 19 26.98 29.76 5.24
N LEU A 20 27.61 29.06 6.18
CA LEU A 20 28.36 29.69 7.28
C LEU A 20 29.74 30.20 6.86
N GLN A 21 30.41 29.51 5.93
CA GLN A 21 31.74 29.92 5.47
C GLN A 21 31.70 30.95 4.34
N ASN A 22 30.63 30.95 3.53
CA ASN A 22 30.52 31.83 2.37
C ASN A 22 29.70 33.09 2.68
N THR A 23 30.33 34.05 3.34
CA THR A 23 29.77 35.39 3.58
C THR A 23 30.03 36.37 2.44
N ILE A 24 30.55 35.87 1.31
CA ILE A 24 30.88 36.72 0.16
C ILE A 24 29.58 37.33 -0.40
N PRO A 25 29.49 38.67 -0.47
CA PRO A 25 28.35 39.33 -1.08
C PRO A 25 28.37 39.07 -2.59
N VAL A 26 27.21 38.73 -3.14
CA VAL A 26 27.01 38.55 -4.59
C VAL A 26 25.87 39.43 -5.06
N THR A 27 26.04 39.96 -6.26
CA THR A 27 25.00 40.70 -6.97
C THR A 27 24.31 39.76 -7.93
N VAL A 28 22.99 39.58 -7.79
CA VAL A 28 22.21 38.74 -8.71
C VAL A 28 21.57 39.64 -9.75
N CYS A 29 22.02 39.52 -11.00
CA CYS A 29 21.40 40.18 -12.14
C CYS A 29 20.40 39.21 -12.78
N PHE A 30 19.12 39.53 -12.70
CA PHE A 30 18.04 38.75 -13.29
C PHE A 30 17.27 39.57 -14.32
N LEU A 31 17.60 39.36 -15.60
CA LEU A 31 17.03 40.07 -16.76
C LEU A 31 17.16 41.60 -16.70
N HIS A 32 16.25 42.29 -16.01
CA HIS A 32 16.24 43.75 -15.79
C HIS A 32 16.28 44.13 -14.30
N TRP A 33 16.30 43.15 -13.40
CA TRP A 33 16.37 43.36 -11.96
C TRP A 33 17.81 43.11 -11.49
N VAL A 34 18.40 44.06 -10.77
CA VAL A 34 19.65 43.86 -10.04
C VAL A 34 19.31 43.80 -8.55
N SER A 35 19.61 42.67 -7.92
CA SER A 35 19.40 42.54 -6.48
C SER A 35 20.40 43.41 -5.71
N PRO A 36 20.07 43.84 -4.49
CA PRO A 36 21.07 44.34 -3.54
C PRO A 36 22.19 43.31 -3.33
N GLU A 37 23.31 43.74 -2.73
CA GLU A 37 24.37 42.82 -2.30
C GLU A 37 23.82 41.88 -1.22
N ILE A 38 23.57 40.63 -1.61
CA ILE A 38 23.09 39.57 -0.72
C ILE A 38 24.17 38.50 -0.66
N SER A 39 24.30 37.81 0.48
CA SER A 39 25.22 36.67 0.57
C SER A 39 24.78 35.55 -0.38
N LEU A 40 25.75 34.94 -1.06
CA LEU A 40 25.53 33.77 -1.91
C LEU A 40 24.77 32.66 -1.18
N ALA A 41 25.03 32.52 0.12
CA ALA A 41 24.36 31.58 1.00
C ALA A 41 22.83 31.72 0.98
N VAL A 42 22.33 32.96 1.03
CA VAL A 42 20.89 33.24 1.03
C VAL A 42 20.25 32.84 -0.29
N VAL A 43 20.92 33.14 -1.40
CA VAL A 43 20.46 32.78 -2.74
C VAL A 43 20.37 31.26 -2.89
N VAL A 44 21.41 30.53 -2.47
CA VAL A 44 21.43 29.07 -2.50
C VAL A 44 20.34 28.47 -1.60
N LEU A 45 20.14 29.02 -0.40
CA LEU A 45 19.10 28.54 0.52
C LEU A 45 17.71 28.69 -0.08
N ILE A 46 17.41 29.85 -0.68
CA ILE A 46 16.14 30.09 -1.38
C ILE A 46 15.97 29.10 -2.54
N ALA A 47 17.01 28.87 -3.34
CA ALA A 47 16.97 27.94 -4.46
C ALA A 47 16.71 26.49 -4.00
N VAL A 48 17.38 26.04 -2.94
CA VAL A 48 17.16 24.71 -2.35
C VAL A 48 15.73 24.58 -1.80
N CYS A 49 15.24 25.59 -1.07
CA CYS A 49 13.87 25.61 -0.58
C CYS A 49 12.84 25.58 -1.72
N ALA A 50 13.05 26.36 -2.78
CA ALA A 50 12.17 26.37 -3.95
C ALA A 50 12.16 25.00 -4.65
N GLY A 51 13.34 24.40 -4.85
CA GLY A 51 13.46 23.06 -5.40
C GLY A 51 12.75 22.00 -4.56
N ALA A 52 12.92 22.04 -3.24
CA ALA A 52 12.26 21.13 -2.31
C ALA A 52 10.73 21.30 -2.29
N LEU A 53 10.23 22.53 -2.39
CA LEU A 53 8.80 22.81 -2.49
C LEU A 53 8.22 22.23 -3.79
N ILE A 54 8.91 22.40 -4.91
CA ILE A 54 8.47 21.88 -6.22
C ILE A 54 8.45 20.34 -6.19
N THR A 55 9.51 19.69 -5.71
CA THR A 55 9.53 18.22 -5.61
C THR A 55 8.45 17.70 -4.68
N PHE A 56 8.24 18.35 -3.53
CA PHE A 56 7.16 18.02 -2.60
C PHE A 56 5.77 18.13 -3.25
N LEU A 57 5.51 19.19 -4.01
CA LEU A 57 4.24 19.38 -4.72
C LEU A 57 4.00 18.28 -5.76
N ILE A 58 5.03 17.94 -6.55
CA ILE A 58 4.95 16.88 -7.57
C ILE A 58 4.70 15.51 -6.91
N ASP A 59 5.42 15.19 -5.84
CA ASP A 59 5.26 13.93 -5.11
C ASP A 59 3.90 13.84 -4.44
N SER A 60 3.41 14.93 -3.85
CA SER A 60 2.07 14.99 -3.24
C SER A 60 0.98 14.72 -4.29
N TYR A 61 1.08 15.34 -5.48
CA TYR A 61 0.15 15.09 -6.57
C TYR A 61 0.19 13.62 -7.05
N ARG A 62 1.40 13.04 -7.19
CA ARG A 62 1.58 11.61 -7.55
C ARG A 62 1.04 10.66 -6.48
N ALA A 63 1.26 10.98 -5.20
CA ALA A 63 0.79 10.20 -4.07
C ALA A 63 -0.74 10.18 -4.01
N PHE A 64 -1.39 11.30 -4.31
CA PHE A 64 -2.85 11.39 -4.37
C PHE A 64 -3.45 10.45 -5.43
N LYS A 65 -2.90 10.47 -6.65
CA LYS A 65 -3.35 9.57 -7.74
C LYS A 65 -3.11 8.10 -7.41
N THR A 66 -1.98 7.79 -6.79
CA THR A 66 -1.65 6.44 -6.32
C THR A 66 -2.61 5.99 -5.21
N GLY A 67 -2.98 6.88 -4.30
CA GLY A 67 -3.95 6.61 -3.23
C GLY A 67 -5.34 6.25 -3.76
N GLN A 68 -5.81 6.89 -4.83
CA GLN A 68 -7.07 6.52 -5.47
C GLN A 68 -7.01 5.11 -6.10
N LYS A 69 -5.95 4.80 -6.84
CA LYS A 69 -5.73 3.46 -7.41
C LYS A 69 -5.63 2.39 -6.32
N MET A 70 -4.98 2.70 -5.20
CA MET A 70 -4.87 1.80 -4.06
C MET A 70 -6.27 1.46 -3.48
N LYS A 71 -7.14 2.46 -3.31
CA LYS A 71 -8.52 2.24 -2.84
C LYS A 71 -9.32 1.36 -3.80
N GLU A 72 -9.18 1.58 -5.10
CA GLU A 72 -9.86 0.77 -6.11
C GLU A 72 -9.35 -0.68 -6.14
N LEU A 73 -8.04 -0.88 -6.10
CA LEU A 73 -7.43 -2.21 -6.03
C LEU A 73 -7.88 -2.96 -4.76
N ILE A 74 -7.93 -2.28 -3.60
CA ILE A 74 -8.45 -2.87 -2.35
C ILE A 74 -9.92 -3.27 -2.49
N ALA A 75 -10.75 -2.43 -3.11
CA ALA A 75 -12.17 -2.73 -3.33
C ALA A 75 -12.38 -3.94 -4.26
N GLN A 76 -11.59 -4.05 -5.34
CA GLN A 76 -11.62 -5.19 -6.24
C GLN A 76 -11.15 -6.47 -5.54
N ASN A 77 -10.07 -6.40 -4.75
CA ASN A 77 -9.57 -7.54 -3.99
C ASN A 77 -10.63 -8.06 -3.01
N LYS A 78 -11.33 -7.16 -2.32
CA LYS A 78 -12.43 -7.49 -1.40
C LYS A 78 -13.62 -8.13 -2.12
N LYS A 79 -13.94 -7.70 -3.35
CA LYS A 79 -14.99 -8.34 -4.18
C LYS A 79 -14.58 -9.75 -4.59
N MET A 80 -13.37 -9.93 -5.11
CA MET A 80 -12.85 -11.24 -5.49
C MET A 80 -12.79 -12.22 -4.30
N GLN A 81 -12.37 -11.75 -3.12
CA GLN A 81 -12.41 -12.59 -1.91
C GLN A 81 -13.83 -13.03 -1.54
N ARG A 82 -14.83 -12.15 -1.68
CA ARG A 82 -16.24 -12.50 -1.45
C ARG A 82 -16.77 -13.50 -2.47
N GLU A 83 -16.40 -13.38 -3.74
CA GLU A 83 -16.75 -14.36 -4.78
C GLU A 83 -16.10 -15.72 -4.52
N ILE A 84 -14.83 -15.75 -4.12
CA ILE A 84 -14.17 -17.00 -3.72
C ILE A 84 -14.90 -17.64 -2.54
N GLN A 85 -15.33 -16.85 -1.56
CA GLN A 85 -16.06 -17.34 -0.39
C GLN A 85 -17.48 -17.83 -0.75
N SER A 86 -18.20 -17.13 -1.63
CA SER A 86 -19.53 -17.54 -2.08
C SER A 86 -19.48 -18.78 -2.97
N LEU A 87 -18.50 -18.90 -3.85
CA LEU A 87 -18.29 -20.10 -4.67
C LEU A 87 -17.86 -21.31 -3.84
N LYS A 88 -17.00 -21.13 -2.82
CA LYS A 88 -16.65 -22.20 -1.88
C LYS A 88 -17.87 -22.67 -1.08
N SER A 89 -18.66 -21.76 -0.52
CA SER A 89 -19.88 -22.12 0.23
C SER A 89 -20.98 -22.73 -0.66
N SER A 90 -21.06 -22.34 -1.94
CA SER A 90 -21.98 -22.96 -2.90
C SER A 90 -21.51 -24.36 -3.34
N LYS A 91 -20.20 -24.60 -3.47
CA LYS A 91 -19.62 -25.94 -3.68
C LYS A 91 -19.83 -26.87 -2.48
N GLU A 92 -19.79 -26.32 -1.27
CA GLU A 92 -20.01 -27.08 -0.04
C GLU A 92 -21.49 -27.49 0.13
N LYS A 93 -22.43 -26.65 -0.33
CA LYS A 93 -23.88 -26.95 -0.40
C LYS A 93 -24.31 -27.89 -1.53
N SER A 94 -23.44 -28.14 -2.52
CA SER A 94 -23.73 -29.01 -3.68
C SER A 94 -22.98 -30.35 -3.64
N LYS A 95 -22.34 -30.69 -2.51
CA LYS A 95 -21.87 -32.05 -2.26
C LYS A 95 -23.10 -32.92 -1.96
N PRO A 96 -23.43 -33.93 -2.78
CA PRO A 96 -24.62 -34.73 -2.59
C PRO A 96 -24.54 -35.45 -1.25
N GLU A 97 -25.59 -35.25 -0.46
CA GLU A 97 -25.99 -36.09 0.66
C GLU A 97 -25.94 -37.56 0.21
N LYS A 98 -24.98 -38.33 0.73
CA LYS A 98 -25.00 -39.80 0.64
C LYS A 98 -26.26 -40.26 1.35
N LYS A 99 -27.30 -40.56 0.56
CA LYS A 99 -28.53 -41.24 0.98
C LYS A 99 -28.15 -42.59 1.63
N PRO A 100 -28.71 -42.94 2.80
CA PRO A 100 -28.52 -44.27 3.38
C PRO A 100 -29.18 -45.30 2.46
N GLU A 101 -28.36 -46.24 2.00
CA GLU A 101 -28.76 -47.39 1.21
C GLU A 101 -29.62 -48.31 2.08
N LYS A 102 -30.84 -48.58 1.61
CA LYS A 102 -31.80 -49.47 2.26
C LYS A 102 -31.36 -50.90 2.02
N GLU A 103 -31.02 -51.61 3.09
CA GLU A 103 -30.91 -53.06 3.12
C GLU A 103 -32.33 -53.64 3.24
N ASP A 104 -32.92 -54.01 2.10
CA ASP A 104 -34.10 -54.87 2.02
C ASP A 104 -33.68 -56.19 1.36
N GLU A 105 -33.42 -57.23 2.15
CA GLU A 105 -33.63 -58.62 1.71
C GLU A 105 -34.16 -59.48 2.87
N LYS A 106 -35.39 -59.97 2.67
CA LYS A 106 -36.16 -60.92 3.51
C LYS A 106 -35.68 -62.38 3.26
N PRO A 107 -36.25 -63.43 3.90
CA PRO A 107 -36.83 -63.62 5.24
C PRO A 107 -36.25 -64.87 5.97
N ALA A 108 -36.46 -65.01 7.29
CA ALA A 108 -36.36 -66.33 7.94
C ALA A 108 -37.43 -66.49 9.03
N PHE A 109 -38.54 -67.08 8.61
CA PHE A 109 -39.27 -68.19 9.24
C PHE A 109 -39.40 -68.24 10.78
N LYS A 110 -40.68 -68.28 11.19
CA LYS A 110 -41.25 -68.55 12.52
C LYS A 110 -40.57 -69.69 13.32
N ALA A 111 -40.34 -69.44 14.60
CA ALA A 111 -40.58 -70.42 15.67
C ALA A 111 -40.74 -69.69 17.03
N THR A 112 -41.94 -69.17 17.30
CA THR A 112 -42.39 -68.96 18.68
C THR A 112 -43.08 -70.21 19.17
N GLY A 113 -42.60 -70.72 20.30
CA GLY A 113 -43.39 -71.41 21.30
C GLY A 113 -43.50 -72.92 21.12
N LEU A 114 -43.00 -73.65 22.12
CA LEU A 114 -43.87 -74.40 23.02
C LEU A 114 -43.08 -74.83 24.26
N LEU A 115 -43.50 -74.31 25.41
CA LEU A 115 -43.33 -74.94 26.73
C LEU A 115 -43.93 -76.36 26.69
N LYS A 116 -43.35 -77.30 27.45
CA LYS A 116 -44.02 -78.16 28.46
C LYS A 116 -43.43 -79.58 28.58
N LYS A 117 -43.16 -79.94 29.84
CA LYS A 117 -42.81 -81.24 30.46
C LYS A 117 -41.34 -81.66 30.45
#